data_AF-A0A836V6Y3-F1
#
_entry.id   AF-A0A836V6Y3-F1
#
_cell.length_a   1.000
_cell.length_b   1.000
_cell.length_c   1.000
_cell.angle_alpha   90.00
_cell.angle_beta   90.00
_cell.angle_gamma   90.00
#
_symmetry.space_group_name_H-M   'P 1'
#
loop_
_entity.id
_entity.type
_entity.pdbx_description
1 polymer ?
#
loop_
_entity_poly.entity_id
_entity_poly.type
_entity_poly.pdbx_seq_one_letter_code
_entity_poly.pdbx_strand_id
1 'polypeptide(L)'
;MRRLQTVLEKINDPRFVEKLIVTLLLAGLALLFVEVRFEHQAVLAKKWQAWIPLIYSGLMVLIGPFALFFWNRGGKMLLAVAFSLAPIIGGFGFWLHSKGDPWMAICNVVKVVCMVPGKIPLDVEGPPVLAPLALGGLGLIGLVICASGLSYEGSGIAKLSPGATHSKCL
;
A
#
# COMPACT_ATOMS: atom_id res chain seq x y z
N MET A 1 -31.34 2.36 16.30
CA MET A 1 -30.78 3.73 16.41
C MET A 1 -29.49 3.81 17.23
N ARG A 2 -29.41 3.33 18.49
CA ARG A 2 -28.17 3.42 19.31
C ARG A 2 -26.89 2.87 18.65
N ARG A 3 -26.94 1.73 17.95
CA ARG A 3 -25.77 1.14 17.27
C ARG A 3 -25.20 2.03 16.16
N LEU A 4 -26.05 2.76 15.44
CA LEU A 4 -25.61 3.69 14.39
C LEU A 4 -24.88 4.89 14.98
N GLN A 5 -25.38 5.43 16.10
CA GLN A 5 -24.73 6.55 16.79
C GLN A 5 -23.33 6.17 17.29
N THR A 6 -23.17 4.98 17.86
CA THR A 6 -21.85 4.48 18.31
C THR A 6 -20.87 4.29 17.15
N VAL A 7 -21.33 3.85 15.97
CA VAL A 7 -20.48 3.71 14.79
C VAL A 7 -20.09 5.09 14.25
N LEU A 8 -21.03 6.03 14.16
CA LEU A 8 -20.76 7.39 13.71
C LEU A 8 -19.76 8.11 14.61
N GLU A 9 -19.90 7.94 15.93
CA GLU A 9 -18.95 8.50 16.90
C GLU A 9 -17.54 7.93 16.69
N LYS A 10 -17.41 6.62 16.44
CA LYS A 10 -16.12 6.00 16.12
C LYS A 10 -15.53 6.44 14.79
N ILE A 11 -16.36 6.71 13.78
CA ILE A 11 -15.91 7.22 12.47
C ILE A 11 -15.32 8.63 12.61
N ASN A 12 -15.73 9.39 13.62
CA ASN A 12 -15.12 10.69 13.90
C ASN A 12 -13.75 10.59 14.61
N ASP A 13 -13.35 9.42 15.11
CA ASP A 13 -12.00 9.22 15.66
C ASP A 13 -11.00 8.95 14.50
N PRO A 14 -10.04 9.86 14.24
CA PRO A 14 -9.08 9.70 13.15
C PRO A 14 -8.24 8.43 13.29
N ARG A 15 -7.92 8.00 14.53
CA ARG A 15 -7.11 6.78 14.75
C ARG A 15 -7.89 5.53 14.37
N PHE A 16 -9.19 5.50 14.65
CA PHE A 16 -10.05 4.40 14.24
C PHE A 16 -10.16 4.33 12.72
N VAL A 17 -10.36 5.47 12.06
CA VAL A 17 -10.43 5.56 10.59
C VAL A 17 -9.12 5.12 9.94
N GLU A 18 -7.96 5.57 10.41
CA GLU A 18 -6.66 5.14 9.88
C GLU A 18 -6.49 3.62 9.96
N LYS A 19 -6.77 3.03 11.14
CA LYS A 19 -6.69 1.57 11.32
C LYS A 19 -7.68 0.82 10.44
N LEU A 20 -8.90 1.35 10.29
CA LEU A 20 -9.92 0.76 9.42
C LEU A 20 -9.45 0.76 7.96
N ILE A 21 -8.94 1.88 7.45
CA ILE A 21 -8.44 1.96 6.08
C ILE A 21 -7.25 1.02 5.88
N VAL A 22 -6.27 0.99 6.80
CA VAL A 22 -5.16 0.04 6.71
C VAL A 22 -5.65 -1.40 6.73
N THR A 23 -6.65 -1.72 7.55
CA THR A 23 -7.24 -3.07 7.58
C THR A 23 -7.86 -3.42 6.22
N LEU A 24 -8.59 -2.49 5.60
CA LEU A 24 -9.16 -2.67 4.26
C LEU A 24 -8.07 -2.83 3.18
N LEU A 25 -6.97 -2.08 3.28
CA LEU A 25 -5.83 -2.23 2.37
C LEU A 25 -5.16 -3.60 2.51
N LEU A 26 -4.98 -4.08 3.75
CA LEU A 26 -4.45 -5.43 4.00
C LEU A 26 -5.38 -6.53 3.48
N ALA A 27 -6.70 -6.35 3.61
CA ALA A 27 -7.67 -7.25 2.99
C ALA A 27 -7.57 -7.21 1.46
N GLY A 28 -7.41 -6.03 0.86
CA GLY A 28 -7.14 -5.88 -0.57
C GLY A 28 -5.87 -6.59 -1.02
N LEU A 29 -4.78 -6.50 -0.24
CA LEU A 29 -3.54 -7.24 -0.50
C LEU A 29 -3.70 -8.75 -0.33
N ALA A 30 -4.54 -9.20 0.61
CA ALA A 30 -4.87 -10.61 0.77
C ALA A 30 -5.65 -11.16 -0.45
N LEU A 31 -6.61 -10.40 -0.96
CA LEU A 31 -7.33 -10.75 -2.19
C LEU A 31 -6.38 -10.76 -3.39
N LEU A 32 -5.52 -9.76 -3.51
CA LEU A 32 -4.52 -9.68 -4.57
C LEU A 32 -3.55 -10.88 -4.51
N PHE A 33 -3.15 -11.33 -3.32
CA PHE A 33 -2.35 -12.54 -3.17
C PHE A 33 -3.04 -13.77 -3.77
N VAL A 34 -4.34 -13.96 -3.48
CA VAL A 34 -5.12 -15.09 -4.01
C VAL A 34 -5.27 -15.01 -5.53
N GLU A 35 -5.62 -13.83 -6.04
CA GLU A 35 -5.80 -13.57 -7.48
C GLU A 35 -4.49 -13.80 -8.25
N VAL A 36 -3.39 -13.17 -7.82
CA VAL A 36 -2.07 -13.35 -8.44
C VAL A 36 -1.64 -14.81 -8.36
N ARG A 37 -1.86 -15.48 -7.23
CA ARG A 37 -1.53 -16.91 -7.08
C ARG A 37 -2.26 -17.76 -8.09
N PHE A 38 -3.54 -17.48 -8.35
CA PHE A 38 -4.38 -18.19 -9.30
C PHE A 38 -3.98 -17.88 -10.75
N GLU A 39 -3.87 -16.61 -11.13
CA GLU A 39 -3.51 -16.23 -12.51
C GLU A 39 -2.10 -16.70 -12.90
N HIS A 40 -1.17 -16.73 -11.93
CA HIS A 40 0.22 -17.07 -12.21
C HIS A 40 0.52 -18.56 -11.98
N GLN A 41 -0.45 -19.44 -11.70
CA GLN A 41 -0.19 -20.87 -11.45
C GLN A 41 0.70 -21.52 -12.52
N ALA A 42 0.40 -21.25 -13.80
CA ALA A 42 1.14 -21.80 -14.94
C ALA A 42 2.53 -21.16 -15.16
N VAL A 43 2.74 -19.95 -14.62
CA VAL A 43 3.94 -19.13 -14.86
C VAL A 43 4.92 -19.21 -13.68
N LEU A 44 4.43 -19.48 -12.46
CA LEU A 44 5.25 -19.59 -11.24
C LEU A 44 6.34 -20.65 -11.33
N ALA A 45 6.12 -21.73 -12.09
CA ALA A 45 7.13 -22.77 -12.34
C ALA A 45 8.20 -22.35 -13.35
N LYS A 46 7.94 -21.33 -14.19
CA LYS A 46 8.77 -20.97 -15.34
C LYS A 46 9.51 -19.64 -15.17
N LYS A 47 8.93 -18.70 -14.42
CA LYS A 47 9.44 -17.33 -14.27
C LYS A 47 9.56 -17.00 -12.79
N TRP A 48 10.79 -16.80 -12.32
CA TRP A 48 11.05 -16.43 -10.93
C TRP A 48 10.40 -15.08 -10.56
N GLN A 49 10.25 -14.17 -11.54
CA GLN A 49 9.68 -12.84 -11.31
C GLN A 49 8.24 -12.89 -10.79
N ALA A 50 7.47 -13.94 -11.16
CA ALA A 50 6.09 -14.12 -10.70
C ALA A 50 5.98 -14.32 -9.17
N TRP A 51 7.08 -14.68 -8.50
CA TRP A 51 7.12 -14.84 -7.05
C TRP A 51 7.20 -13.51 -6.30
N ILE A 52 7.69 -12.44 -6.92
CA ILE A 52 7.89 -11.15 -6.25
C ILE A 52 6.57 -10.61 -5.65
N PRO A 53 5.49 -10.39 -6.43
CA PRO A 53 4.24 -9.86 -5.87
C PRO A 53 3.60 -10.84 -4.87
N LEU A 54 3.77 -12.15 -5.07
CA LEU A 54 3.22 -13.19 -4.20
C LEU A 54 3.89 -13.20 -2.82
N ILE A 55 5.22 -13.15 -2.79
CA ILE A 55 6.00 -13.09 -1.53
C ILE A 55 5.68 -11.79 -0.81
N TYR A 56 5.66 -10.67 -1.51
CA TYR A 56 5.38 -9.37 -0.90
C TYR A 56 3.97 -9.32 -0.29
N SER A 57 2.94 -9.67 -1.05
CA SER A 57 1.56 -9.68 -0.54
C SER A 57 1.37 -10.69 0.59
N GLY A 58 2.00 -11.87 0.50
CA GLY A 58 2.01 -12.85 1.59
C GLY A 58 2.65 -12.31 2.87
N LEU A 59 3.79 -11.63 2.77
CA LEU A 59 4.43 -10.96 3.91
C LEU A 59 3.54 -9.87 4.50
N MET A 60 2.86 -9.08 3.67
CA MET A 60 1.93 -8.05 4.13
C MET A 60 0.73 -8.64 4.88
N VAL A 61 0.20 -9.78 4.46
CA VAL A 61 -0.88 -10.50 5.15
C VAL A 61 -0.44 -10.98 6.55
N LEU A 62 0.84 -11.32 6.72
CA LEU A 62 1.38 -11.76 8.01
C LEU A 62 1.79 -10.60 8.92
N ILE A 63 2.57 -9.66 8.38
CA ILE A 63 3.09 -8.49 9.10
C ILE A 63 1.97 -7.52 9.45
N GLY A 64 0.98 -7.38 8.58
CA GLY A 64 -0.10 -6.40 8.69
C GLY A 64 -0.89 -6.49 10.00
N PRO A 65 -1.51 -7.64 10.32
CA PRO A 65 -2.25 -7.86 11.57
C PRO A 65 -1.35 -7.69 12.81
N PHE A 66 -0.12 -8.17 12.74
CA PHE A 66 0.86 -8.00 13.82
C PHE A 66 1.14 -6.52 14.08
N ALA A 67 1.41 -5.75 13.04
CA ALA A 67 1.68 -4.32 13.15
C ALA A 67 0.44 -3.51 13.58
N LEU A 68 -0.77 -3.91 13.14
CA LEU A 68 -2.04 -3.33 13.61
C LEU A 68 -2.24 -3.55 15.12
N PHE A 69 -1.90 -4.73 15.63
CA PHE A 69 -1.96 -5.02 17.06
C PHE A 69 -0.99 -4.12 17.85
N PHE A 70 0.21 -3.90 17.31
CA PHE A 70 1.24 -3.05 17.92
C PHE A 70 1.25 -1.60 17.39
N TRP A 71 0.10 -1.07 16.96
CA TRP A 71 -0.01 0.23 16.28
C TRP A 71 0.77 1.37 16.97
N ASN A 72 0.57 1.53 18.28
CA ASN A 72 1.21 2.58 19.10
C ASN A 72 2.65 2.23 19.55
N ARG A 73 3.13 1.01 19.29
CA ARG A 73 4.46 0.52 19.68
C ARG A 73 5.38 0.36 18.47
N GLY A 74 5.26 1.27 17.50
CA GLY A 74 6.03 1.24 16.25
C GLY A 74 5.39 0.43 15.12
N GLY A 75 4.23 -0.21 15.33
CA GLY A 75 3.52 -0.92 14.26
C GLY A 75 3.15 -0.01 13.08
N LYS A 76 2.78 1.26 13.34
CA LYS A 76 2.54 2.25 12.28
C LYS A 76 3.79 2.52 11.43
N MET A 77 4.98 2.63 12.05
CA MET A 77 6.25 2.77 11.34
C MET A 77 6.59 1.53 10.51
N LEU A 78 6.43 0.34 11.10
CA LEU A 78 6.64 -0.93 10.40
C LEU A 78 5.76 -1.04 9.15
N LEU A 79 4.48 -0.67 9.25
CA LEU A 79 3.57 -0.62 8.11
C LEU A 79 3.98 0.44 7.09
N ALA A 80 4.43 1.63 7.50
CA ALA A 80 4.92 2.65 6.58
C ALA A 80 6.09 2.13 5.73
N VAL A 81 7.08 1.50 6.37
CA VAL A 81 8.23 0.90 5.67
C VAL A 81 7.78 -0.25 4.77
N ALA A 82 6.88 -1.12 5.24
CA ALA A 82 6.41 -2.24 4.45
C ALA A 82 5.58 -1.79 3.23
N PHE A 83 4.71 -0.79 3.39
CA PHE A 83 3.94 -0.19 2.29
C PHE A 83 4.79 0.61 1.30
N SER A 84 5.94 1.16 1.71
CA SER A 84 6.83 1.88 0.79
C SER A 84 7.52 0.97 -0.24
N LEU A 85 7.61 -0.34 0.04
CA LEU A 85 8.15 -1.32 -0.91
C LEU A 85 7.19 -1.61 -2.07
N ALA A 86 5.87 -1.48 -1.87
CA ALA A 86 4.88 -1.75 -2.90
C ALA A 86 5.03 -0.89 -4.17
N PRO A 87 5.20 0.45 -4.13
CA PRO A 87 5.43 1.23 -5.34
C PRO A 87 6.74 0.86 -6.05
N ILE A 88 7.77 0.44 -5.31
CA ILE A 88 9.03 -0.03 -5.91
C ILE A 88 8.79 -1.34 -6.68
N ILE A 89 8.12 -2.30 -6.04
CA ILE A 89 7.78 -3.59 -6.64
C ILE A 89 6.81 -3.40 -7.83
N GLY A 90 5.79 -2.55 -7.67
CA GLY A 90 4.81 -2.25 -8.71
C GLY A 90 5.45 -1.55 -9.91
N GLY A 91 6.35 -0.59 -9.68
CA GLY A 91 7.12 0.06 -10.74
C GLY A 91 8.07 -0.91 -11.47
N PHE A 92 8.76 -1.78 -10.72
CA PHE A 92 9.59 -2.82 -11.31
C PHE A 92 8.77 -3.84 -12.11
N GLY A 93 7.63 -4.29 -11.59
CA GLY A 93 6.72 -5.18 -12.30
C GLY A 93 6.15 -4.54 -13.56
N PHE A 94 5.80 -3.26 -13.50
CA PHE A 94 5.34 -2.48 -14.65
C PHE A 94 6.41 -2.44 -15.74
N TRP A 95 7.66 -2.11 -15.38
CA TRP A 95 8.79 -2.14 -16.30
C TRP A 95 8.98 -3.50 -16.99
N LEU A 96 8.86 -4.60 -16.23
CA LEU A 96 8.95 -5.96 -16.75
C LEU A 96 7.78 -6.30 -17.70
N HIS A 97 6.56 -5.90 -17.36
CA HIS A 97 5.38 -6.12 -18.20
C HIS A 97 5.40 -5.26 -19.48
N SER A 98 6.08 -4.12 -19.44
CA SER A 98 6.30 -3.25 -20.60
C SER A 98 7.47 -3.67 -21.48
N LYS A 99 8.15 -4.80 -21.20
CA LYS A 99 9.37 -5.24 -21.91
C LYS A 99 10.46 -4.15 -21.96
N GLY A 100 10.50 -3.27 -20.95
CA GLY A 100 11.42 -2.14 -20.89
C GLY A 100 10.98 -0.86 -21.64
N ASP A 101 9.77 -0.82 -22.20
CA ASP A 101 9.21 0.38 -22.83
C ASP A 101 7.90 0.84 -22.13
N PRO A 102 8.00 1.43 -20.92
CA PRO A 102 6.85 1.84 -20.13
C PRO A 102 6.02 2.93 -20.83
N TRP A 103 6.67 3.79 -21.61
CA TRP A 103 5.99 4.89 -22.30
C TRP A 103 5.05 4.36 -23.38
N MET A 104 5.55 3.46 -24.25
CA MET A 104 4.71 2.82 -25.26
C MET A 104 3.58 2.02 -24.64
N ALA A 105 3.82 1.37 -23.51
CA ALA A 105 2.78 0.62 -22.81
C ALA A 105 1.65 1.53 -22.30
N ILE A 106 1.96 2.72 -21.78
CA ILE A 106 0.95 3.74 -21.40
C ILE A 106 0.20 4.23 -22.63
N CYS A 107 0.91 4.58 -23.71
CA CYS A 107 0.27 5.01 -24.96
C CYS A 107 -0.71 3.96 -25.49
N ASN A 108 -0.35 2.67 -25.43
CA ASN A 108 -1.20 1.57 -25.84
C ASN A 108 -2.44 1.44 -24.94
N VAL A 109 -2.29 1.56 -23.62
CA VAL A 109 -3.41 1.56 -22.67
C VAL A 109 -4.37 2.71 -22.98
N VAL A 110 -3.86 3.94 -23.11
CA VAL A 110 -4.68 5.12 -23.43
C VAL A 110 -5.40 4.94 -24.75
N LYS A 111 -4.70 4.45 -25.77
CA LYS A 111 -5.29 4.14 -27.08
C LYS A 111 -6.46 3.16 -26.95
N VAL A 112 -6.30 2.07 -26.20
CA VAL A 112 -7.36 1.07 -25.98
C VAL A 112 -8.55 1.65 -25.19
N VAL A 113 -8.30 2.48 -24.17
CA VAL A 113 -9.38 3.14 -23.39
C VAL A 113 -10.18 4.11 -24.25
N CYS A 114 -9.54 4.77 -25.23
CA CYS A 114 -10.20 5.67 -26.17
C CYS A 114 -10.89 4.94 -27.35
N MET A 115 -10.75 3.62 -27.48
CA MET A 115 -11.45 2.85 -28.51
C MET A 115 -12.90 2.56 -28.11
N VAL A 116 -13.77 2.41 -29.11
CA VAL A 116 -15.15 1.97 -28.89
C VAL A 116 -15.13 0.52 -28.37
N PRO A 117 -15.86 0.18 -27.29
CA PRO A 117 -15.98 -1.18 -26.80
C PRO A 117 -16.37 -2.17 -27.92
N GLY A 118 -15.71 -3.34 -27.96
CA GLY A 118 -15.93 -4.36 -28.99
C GLY A 118 -15.09 -4.19 -30.26
N LYS A 119 -14.31 -3.10 -30.40
CA LYS A 119 -13.31 -2.93 -31.47
C LYS A 119 -11.86 -3.11 -30.99
N ILE A 120 -11.68 -3.69 -29.81
CA ILE A 120 -10.36 -3.89 -29.21
C ILE A 120 -9.72 -5.11 -29.91
N PRO A 121 -8.49 -4.99 -30.44
CA PRO A 121 -7.75 -6.13 -30.98
C PRO A 121 -7.60 -7.21 -29.89
N LEU A 122 -8.09 -8.42 -30.14
CA LEU A 122 -8.06 -9.55 -29.20
C LEU A 122 -6.69 -10.25 -29.17
N ASP A 123 -5.78 -9.84 -30.05
CA ASP A 123 -4.45 -10.39 -30.31
C ASP A 123 -3.34 -9.73 -29.49
N VAL A 124 -3.67 -8.97 -28.45
CA VAL A 124 -2.66 -8.41 -27.53
C VAL A 124 -2.13 -9.54 -26.64
N GLU A 125 -1.20 -10.32 -27.16
CA GLU A 125 -0.47 -11.36 -26.41
C GLU A 125 0.44 -10.71 -25.37
N GLY A 126 0.14 -10.97 -24.09
CA GLY A 126 1.00 -10.57 -22.99
C GLY A 126 0.23 -10.40 -21.68
N PRO A 127 0.95 -10.34 -20.54
CA PRO A 127 0.31 -10.04 -19.28
C PRO A 127 -0.21 -8.59 -19.26
N PRO A 128 -1.29 -8.30 -18.50
CA PRO A 128 -1.82 -6.96 -18.40
C PRO A 128 -0.77 -5.99 -17.83
N VAL A 129 -0.45 -4.95 -18.60
CA VAL A 129 0.66 -4.03 -18.26
C VAL A 129 0.37 -3.27 -16.96
N LEU A 130 -0.89 -2.94 -16.68
CA LEU A 130 -1.26 -2.14 -15.51
C LEU A 130 -1.38 -2.94 -14.20
N ALA A 131 -1.42 -4.28 -14.25
CA ALA A 131 -1.65 -5.08 -13.05
C ALA A 131 -0.63 -4.82 -11.92
N PRO A 132 0.69 -4.67 -12.20
CA PRO A 132 1.67 -4.31 -11.17
C PRO A 132 1.43 -2.93 -10.54
N LEU A 133 0.80 -1.99 -11.24
CA LEU A 133 0.54 -0.65 -10.72
C LEU A 133 -0.58 -0.63 -9.68
N ALA A 134 -1.52 -1.57 -9.71
CA ALA A 134 -2.53 -1.71 -8.67
C ALA A 134 -1.90 -1.99 -7.29
N LEU A 135 -0.88 -2.85 -7.26
CA LEU A 135 -0.07 -3.10 -6.06
C LEU A 135 0.61 -1.81 -5.59
N GLY A 136 1.23 -1.07 -6.52
CA GLY A 136 1.89 0.19 -6.22
C GLY A 136 0.94 1.24 -5.64
N GLY A 137 -0.27 1.36 -6.19
CA GLY A 137 -1.32 2.26 -5.70
C GLY A 137 -1.78 1.93 -4.28
N LEU A 138 -2.07 0.65 -3.99
CA LEU A 138 -2.39 0.20 -2.63
C LEU A 138 -1.26 0.52 -1.64
N GLY A 139 -0.02 0.31 -2.07
CA GLY A 139 1.20 0.68 -1.35
C GLY A 139 1.26 2.15 -0.97
N LEU A 140 1.08 3.04 -1.96
CA LEU A 140 1.16 4.49 -1.75
C LEU A 140 0.07 4.99 -0.80
N ILE A 141 -1.16 4.48 -0.92
CA ILE A 141 -2.25 4.85 0.00
C ILE A 141 -1.89 4.42 1.42
N GLY A 142 -1.42 3.17 1.61
CA GLY A 142 -1.00 2.66 2.91
C GLY A 142 0.17 3.45 3.51
N LEU A 143 1.16 3.81 2.67
CA LEU A 143 2.30 4.63 3.07
C LEU A 143 1.86 6.00 3.57
N VAL A 144 1.02 6.72 2.82
CA VAL A 144 0.54 8.06 3.21
C VAL A 144 -0.19 8.02 4.56
N ILE A 145 -1.07 7.03 4.76
CA ILE A 145 -1.82 6.86 6.01
C ILE A 145 -0.90 6.52 7.19
N CYS A 146 0.10 5.69 6.95
CA CYS A 146 1.04 5.30 8.01
C CYS A 146 2.08 6.39 8.29
N ALA A 147 2.41 7.24 7.32
CA ALA A 147 3.39 8.33 7.46
C ALA A 147 2.81 9.63 8.03
N SER A 148 1.51 9.90 7.86
CA SER A 148 0.84 11.15 8.26
C SER A 148 1.05 11.58 9.72
N GLY A 149 1.28 10.63 10.63
CA GLY A 149 1.50 10.89 12.06
C GLY A 149 2.95 10.82 12.52
N LEU A 150 3.86 10.24 11.72
CA LEU A 150 5.27 10.06 12.11
C LEU A 150 6.04 11.39 12.10
N SER A 151 5.69 12.29 11.19
CA SER A 151 6.32 13.61 11.06
C SER A 151 6.11 14.52 12.28
N TYR A 152 5.05 14.28 13.06
CA TYR A 152 4.75 15.06 14.27
C TYR A 152 5.53 14.57 15.50
N GLU A 153 5.77 13.27 15.64
CA GLU A 153 6.53 12.71 16.77
C GLU A 153 8.04 13.00 16.68
N GLY A 154 8.58 13.06 15.46
CA GLY A 154 10.00 13.38 15.22
C GLY A 154 10.37 14.86 15.47
N SER A 155 9.41 15.79 15.37
CA SER A 155 9.64 17.22 15.66
C SER A 155 9.55 17.56 17.15
N GLY A 156 9.30 16.57 18.01
CA GLY A 156 9.25 16.72 19.48
C GLY A 156 10.62 16.84 20.16
N ILE A 157 11.73 16.61 19.46
CA ILE A 157 13.09 16.79 19.98
C ILE A 157 13.61 18.20 19.65
N ALA A 158 12.89 19.24 20.10
CA ALA A 158 13.40 20.61 20.19
C ALA A 158 12.53 21.49 21.10
N LYS A 159 12.09 20.96 22.25
CA LYS A 159 11.75 21.79 23.42
C LYS A 159 12.51 21.27 24.63
N LEU A 160 13.83 21.33 24.56
CA LEU A 160 14.62 21.60 25.77
C LEU A 160 14.15 22.96 26.27
N SER A 161 13.32 22.97 27.30
CA SER A 161 12.93 24.17 28.04
C SER A 161 14.19 24.78 28.67
N PRO A 162 14.66 25.96 28.24
CA PRO A 162 15.69 26.68 28.97
C PRO A 162 14.98 27.44 30.09
N GLY A 163 14.68 26.76 31.19
CA GLY A 163 13.81 27.35 32.21
C GLY A 163 13.70 26.57 33.50
N ALA A 164 14.83 26.10 34.05
CA ALA A 164 14.87 25.58 35.41
C ALA A 164 16.21 25.86 36.10
N THR A 165 16.71 27.10 36.02
CA THR A 165 17.59 27.60 37.08
C THR A 165 16.72 28.30 38.11
N HIS A 166 16.38 27.51 39.13
CA HIS A 166 15.83 27.94 40.41
C HIS A 166 16.55 29.19 40.90
N SER A 167 15.81 30.30 40.98
CA SER A 167 16.22 31.46 41.74
C SER A 167 15.32 31.59 42.95
N LYS A 168 15.97 31.77 44.11
CA LYS A 168 15.50 32.29 45.41
C LYS A 168 14.83 31.31 46.38
N CYS A 169 15.48 31.07 47.52
CA CYS A 169 15.28 31.85 48.76
C CYS A 169 15.91 31.11 49.96
N LEU A 170 17.07 31.59 50.42
CA LEU A 170 17.44 31.95 51.81
C LEU A 170 18.97 31.99 51.94
#